data_AF-A0A542MXA3-F1
#
_entry.id   AF-A0A542MXA3-F1
#
_cell.length_a   1.000
_cell.length_b   1.000
_cell.length_c   1.000
_cell.angle_alpha   90.00
_cell.angle_beta   90.00
_cell.angle_gamma   90.00
#
_symmetry.space_group_name_H-M   'P 1'
#
loop_
_entity.id
_entity.type
_entity.pdbx_description
1 polymer ?
#
loop_
_entity_poly.entity_id
_entity_poly.type
_entity_poly.pdbx_seq_one_letter_code
_entity_poly.pdbx_strand_id
1 'polypeptide(L)' 'MYWEGSRGYLFDAGWGASPLVLYVPSDEEWDSVTADWMIGRRAEIVARLVEHSGHVVREGPYSGPAGRTLSR' A
#
# COMPACT_ATOMS: atom_id res chain seq x y z
N MET A 1 0.06 4.95 4.22
CA MET A 1 -1.01 5.87 3.75
C MET A 1 -0.42 6.76 2.67
N TYR A 2 -1.09 6.88 1.52
CA TYR A 2 -0.66 7.65 0.35
C TYR A 2 -1.62 8.83 0.13
N TRP A 3 -1.09 10.02 -0.17
CA TRP A 3 -1.88 11.25 -0.35
C TRP A 3 -1.48 11.99 -1.62
N GLU A 4 -2.48 12.47 -2.37
CA GLU A 4 -2.33 13.45 -3.45
C GLU A 4 -3.39 14.55 -3.29
N GLY A 5 -2.98 15.74 -2.88
CA GLY A 5 -3.92 16.83 -2.56
C GLY A 5 -4.90 16.40 -1.46
N SER A 6 -6.20 16.38 -1.78
CA SER A 6 -7.26 15.94 -0.86
C SER A 6 -7.60 14.44 -0.95
N ARG A 7 -6.91 13.67 -1.79
CA ARG A 7 -7.20 12.25 -2.02
C ARG A 7 -6.25 11.37 -1.22
N GLY A 8 -6.79 10.52 -0.36
CA GLY A 8 -6.04 9.58 0.46
C GLY A 8 -6.36 8.14 0.11
N TYR A 9 -5.36 7.27 0.15
CA TYR A 9 -5.52 5.81 0.04
C TYR A 9 -4.68 5.10 1.10
N LEU A 10 -5.25 4.08 1.73
CA LEU A 10 -4.57 3.26 2.74
C LEU A 10 -4.21 1.91 2.13
N PHE A 11 -2.91 1.68 2.00
CA PHE A 11 -2.35 0.36 1.66
C PHE A 11 -2.17 -0.48 2.91
N ASP A 12 -2.19 -1.80 2.72
CA ASP A 12 -1.81 -2.75 3.77
C ASP A 12 -0.33 -2.62 4.11
N ALA A 13 -0.01 -2.70 5.39
CA ALA A 13 1.34 -2.60 5.89
C ALA A 13 1.60 -3.66 6.96
N GLY A 14 2.81 -4.22 6.94
CA GLY A 14 3.29 -5.07 8.01
C GLY A 14 3.66 -4.25 9.25
N TRP A 15 2.80 -4.26 10.27
CA TRP A 15 3.07 -3.57 11.53
C TRP A 15 4.07 -4.36 12.39
N GLY A 16 5.11 -3.69 12.89
CA GLY A 16 6.11 -4.31 13.78
C GLY A 16 7.24 -5.07 13.08
N ALA A 17 7.40 -4.91 11.77
CA ALA A 17 8.54 -5.45 11.02
C ALA A 17 9.67 -4.41 10.88
N SER A 18 10.92 -4.87 10.85
CA SER A 18 12.08 -4.09 10.41
C SER A 18 12.77 -4.84 9.26
N PRO A 19 12.77 -4.32 8.03
CA PRO A 19 12.22 -3.02 7.62
C PRO A 19 10.68 -2.98 7.63
N LEU A 20 10.11 -1.78 7.64
CA LEU A 20 8.68 -1.57 7.42
C LEU A 20 8.34 -2.01 6.00
N VAL A 21 7.31 -2.83 5.83
CA VAL A 21 6.89 -3.36 4.52
C VAL A 21 5.51 -2.83 4.18
N LEU A 22 5.37 -2.26 2.98
CA LEU A 22 4.12 -1.82 2.39
C LEU A 22 3.72 -2.81 1.29
N TYR A 23 2.50 -3.33 1.36
CA TYR A 23 1.97 -4.27 0.39
C TYR A 23 1.06 -3.52 -0.59
N VAL A 24 1.31 -3.69 -1.88
CA VAL A 24 0.55 -3.07 -2.96
C VAL A 24 -0.12 -4.16 -3.80
N PRO A 25 -1.33 -3.91 -4.33
CA PRO A 25 -1.96 -4.82 -5.27
C PRO A 25 -1.06 -5.15 -6.47
N SER A 26 -1.30 -6.34 -7.02
CA SER A 26 -0.68 -6.76 -8.28
C SER A 26 -1.05 -5.84 -9.42
N ASP A 27 -0.28 -5.91 -10.51
CA ASP A 27 -0.61 -5.15 -11.73
C ASP A 27 -1.99 -5.50 -12.27
N GLU A 28 -2.31 -6.80 -12.26
CA GLU A 28 -3.56 -7.35 -12.76
C GLU A 28 -4.79 -6.92 -11.95
N GLU A 29 -4.64 -6.75 -10.63
CA GLU A 29 -5.76 -6.46 -9.73
C GLU A 29 -5.93 -4.97 -9.44
N TRP A 30 -4.90 -4.15 -9.64
CA TRP A 30 -4.84 -2.75 -9.19
C TRP A 30 -6.07 -1.93 -9.54
N ASP A 31 -6.44 -1.90 -10.82
CA ASP A 31 -7.56 -1.08 -11.30
C ASP A 31 -8.92 -1.54 -10.73
N SER A 32 -9.02 -2.80 -10.29
CA SER A 32 -10.25 -3.37 -9.73
C SER A 32 -10.40 -3.18 -8.21
N VAL A 33 -9.30 -2.99 -7.49
CA VAL A 33 -9.30 -2.93 -6.01
C VAL A 33 -8.88 -1.58 -5.44
N THR A 34 -8.31 -0.68 -6.26
CA THR A 34 -7.92 0.66 -5.83
C THR A 34 -9.00 1.70 -6.13
N ALA A 35 -8.83 2.92 -5.64
CA ALA A 35 -9.77 4.01 -5.89
C ALA A 35 -9.70 4.51 -7.34
N ASP A 36 -10.81 5.00 -7.89
CA ASP A 36 -10.94 5.44 -9.30
C ASP A 36 -9.81 6.36 -9.79
N TRP A 37 -9.31 7.25 -8.93
CA TRP A 37 -8.26 8.21 -9.28
C TRP A 37 -6.85 7.60 -9.43
N MET A 38 -6.72 6.33 -9.07
CA MET A 38 -5.48 5.53 -9.16
C MET A 38 -5.48 4.58 -10.35
N ILE A 39 -6.62 4.40 -11.03
CA ILE A 39 -6.76 3.54 -12.21
C ILE A 39 -5.77 3.97 -13.29
N GLY A 40 -5.02 3.02 -13.84
CA GLY A 40 -3.98 3.24 -14.86
C GLY A 40 -2.73 3.99 -14.34
N ARG A 41 -2.61 4.25 -13.03
CA ARG A 41 -1.50 5.01 -12.42
C ARG A 41 -0.59 4.18 -11.52
N ARG A 42 -0.68 2.85 -11.60
CA ARG A 42 0.08 1.95 -10.72
C ARG A 42 1.58 2.23 -10.73
N ALA A 43 2.20 2.25 -11.91
CA ALA A 43 3.64 2.44 -12.04
C ALA A 43 4.11 3.77 -11.42
N GLU A 44 3.37 4.85 -11.66
CA GLU A 44 3.65 6.18 -11.12
C GLU A 44 3.56 6.19 -9.58
N ILE A 45 2.47 5.66 -9.04
CA ILE A 45 2.20 5.67 -7.59
C ILE A 45 3.20 4.75 -6.87
N VAL A 46 3.48 3.56 -7.41
CA VAL A 46 4.47 2.64 -6.83
C VAL A 46 5.87 3.26 -6.84
N ALA A 47 6.27 3.93 -7.92
CA ALA A 47 7.57 4.63 -7.96
C ALA A 47 7.67 5.69 -6.84
N ARG A 48 6.63 6.51 -6.65
CA ARG A 48 6.57 7.50 -5.56
C ARG A 48 6.59 6.85 -4.18
N LEU A 49 5.92 5.72 -4.00
CA LEU A 49 5.94 4.97 -2.74
C LEU A 49 7.34 4.45 -2.44
N VAL A 50 8.04 3.89 -3.43
CA VAL A 50 9.43 3.43 -3.27
C VAL A 50 10.34 4.58 -2.90
N GLU A 51 10.16 5.75 -3.52
CA GLU A 51 11.01 6.91 -3.29
C GLU A 51 10.77 7.59 -1.94
N HIS A 52 9.52 7.70 -1.50
CA HIS A 52 9.17 8.60 -0.39
C HIS A 52 8.65 7.91 0.87
N SER A 53 8.21 6.65 0.81
CA SER A 53 7.56 6.02 1.97
C SER A 53 8.55 5.57 3.06
N GLY A 54 9.82 5.34 2.70
CA GLY A 54 10.78 4.66 3.58
C GLY A 54 10.43 3.18 3.86
N HIS A 55 9.44 2.62 3.18
CA HIS A 55 9.06 1.21 3.28
C HIS A 55 9.70 0.39 2.16
N VAL A 56 9.92 -0.89 2.42
CA VAL A 56 10.08 -1.87 1.34
C VAL A 56 8.71 -2.12 0.73
N VAL A 57 8.55 -1.79 -0.55
CA VAL A 57 7.30 -2.03 -1.28
C VAL A 57 7.31 -3.47 -1.81
N ARG A 58 6.23 -4.21 -1.56
CA ARG A 58 6.02 -5.58 -2.03
C ARG A 58 4.69 -5.71 -2.75
N GLU A 59 4.69 -6.47 -3.82
CA GLU A 59 3.46 -6.82 -4.54
C GLU A 59 2.77 -8.00 -3.86
N GLY A 60 1.44 -7.99 -3.89
CA GLY A 60 0.59 -9.08 -3.44
C GLY A 60 0.02 -8.85 -2.03
N PRO A 61 -0.80 -9.80 -1.55
CA PRO A 61 -1.49 -9.65 -0.28
C PRO A 61 -0.50 -9.60 0.89
N TYR A 62 -0.87 -8.90 1.96
CA TYR A 62 -0.16 -9.01 3.23
C TYR A 62 -0.21 -10.47 3.72
N SER A 63 0.96 -11.11 3.81
CA SER A 63 1.07 -12.52 4.19
C SER A 63 1.13 -12.76 5.72
N GLY A 64 1.00 -11.70 6.52
CA GLY A 64 1.02 -11.80 7.98
C GLY A 64 -0.37 -12.00 8.59
N PRO A 65 -0.47 -12.32 9.90
CA PRO A 65 -1.75 -12.38 10.57
C PRO A 65 -2.46 -11.02 10.45
N ALA A 66 -3.74 -11.04 10.06
CA ALA A 66 -4.57 -9.83 10.01
C ALA A 66 -4.44 -9.03 11.30
N GLY A 67 -4.43 -7.70 11.19
CA GLY A 67 -4.17 -6.77 12.30
C GLY A 67 -4.86 -7.17 13.60
N ARG A 68 -4.13 -7.16 14.70
CA ARG A 68 -4.67 -7.54 16.02
C ARG A 68 -5.55 -6.41 16.54
N THR A 69 -6.71 -6.74 17.11
CA THR A 69 -7.51 -5.76 17.86
C THR A 69 -6.71 -5.35 19.11
N LEU A 70 -6.38 -4.07 19.25
CA LEU A 70 -5.85 -3.52 20.49
C LEU A 70 -7.03 -3.26 21.43
N SER A 71 -7.23 -4.12 22.42
CA SER A 71 -8.12 -3.85 23.55
C SER A 71 -7.38 -3.00 24.58
N ARG A 72 -8.01 -1.89 24.99
CA ARG A 72 -7.57 -1.04 26.10
C ARG A 72 -7.73 -1.77 27.45
#